data_AF-A0A820SUG1-F1
#
_entry.id   AF-A0A820SUG1-F1
#
_cell.length_a   1.000
_cell.length_b   1.000
_cell.length_c   1.000
_cell.angle_alpha   90.00
_cell.angle_beta   90.00
_cell.angle_gamma   90.00
#
_symmetry.space_group_name_H-M   'P 1'
#
loop_
_entity.id
_entity.type
_entity.pdbx_description
1 polymer ?
#
loop_
_entity_poly.entity_id
_entity_poly.type
_entity_poly.pdbx_seq_one_letter_code
_entity_poly.pdbx_strand_id
1 'polypeptide(L)'
;AASSIIIVNENSTSTTSNMNSSTATGLDPLRSNEIVFTAACNPAYTEIPKRHASFGLWPAENLPSVDDLVRAGFFYTGTKTIVTCFYCNGSLQNWGPNDNPMIEHARWFP
;
A
#
# COMPACT_ATOMS: atom_id res chain seq x y z
N ALA A 1 -5.58 -22.98 -8.53
CA ALA A 1 -6.35 -22.62 -7.32
C ALA A 1 -6.72 -21.14 -7.44
N ALA A 2 -7.88 -20.73 -6.93
CA ALA A 2 -8.26 -19.32 -6.91
C ALA A 2 -7.42 -18.55 -5.86
N SER A 3 -7.13 -17.28 -6.13
CA SER A 3 -6.45 -16.40 -5.17
C SER A 3 -7.31 -16.25 -3.91
N SER A 4 -6.67 -16.28 -2.74
CA SER A 4 -7.35 -16.18 -1.44
C SER A 4 -7.16 -14.81 -0.77
N ILE A 5 -6.72 -13.81 -1.55
CA ILE A 5 -6.40 -12.47 -1.06
C ILE A 5 -7.60 -11.82 -0.37
N ILE A 6 -7.32 -11.17 0.75
CA ILE A 6 -8.28 -10.41 1.54
C ILE A 6 -7.81 -8.95 1.62
N ILE A 7 -8.73 -8.02 1.38
CA ILE A 7 -8.51 -6.60 1.68
C ILE A 7 -8.63 -6.39 3.19
N VAL A 8 -7.59 -5.82 3.79
CA VAL A 8 -7.62 -5.44 5.21
C VAL A 8 -8.23 -4.05 5.32
N ASN A 9 -9.49 -3.98 5.76
CA ASN A 9 -10.12 -2.71 6.08
C ASN A 9 -9.78 -2.36 7.53
N GLU A 10 -8.87 -1.42 7.75
CA GLU A 10 -8.61 -0.88 9.09
C GLU A 10 -9.82 -0.05 9.50
N ASN A 11 -10.75 -0.65 10.24
CA ASN A 11 -11.85 0.10 10.81
C ASN A 11 -11.30 0.97 11.96
N SER A 12 -10.96 2.22 11.62
CA SER A 12 -10.81 3.39 12.51
C SER A 12 -10.12 3.15 13.86
N THR A 13 -8.81 3.41 13.94
CA THR A 13 -8.23 4.00 15.15
C THR A 13 -7.80 5.42 14.84
N SER A 14 -8.70 6.34 15.17
CA SER A 14 -8.41 7.77 15.32
C SER A 14 -7.25 7.95 16.31
N THR A 15 -6.03 8.04 15.81
CA THR A 15 -5.00 8.84 16.48
C THR A 15 -4.90 10.13 15.68
N THR A 16 -5.60 11.13 16.20
CA THR A 16 -5.48 12.53 15.81
C THR A 16 -4.00 12.96 15.78
N SER A 17 -3.40 13.00 14.60
CA SER A 17 -2.43 14.05 14.30
C SER A 17 -3.20 15.16 13.59
N ASN A 18 -3.49 16.19 14.37
CA ASN A 18 -3.95 17.48 13.91
C ASN A 18 -3.01 18.02 12.81
N MET A 19 -3.34 17.80 11.55
CA MET A 19 -2.79 18.60 10.45
C MET A 19 -3.78 19.70 10.13
N ASN A 20 -3.68 20.79 10.88
CA ASN A 20 -4.10 22.09 10.36
C ASN A 20 -3.08 22.50 9.30
N SER A 21 -3.40 22.22 8.04
CA SER A 21 -2.88 22.98 6.91
C SER A 21 -4.06 23.57 6.16
N SER A 22 -4.60 24.63 6.76
CA SER A 22 -5.38 25.62 6.04
C SER A 22 -4.47 26.31 5.02
N THR A 23 -4.38 25.73 3.82
CA THR A 23 -4.16 26.51 2.60
C THR A 23 -5.13 25.98 1.56
N ALA A 24 -6.37 26.41 1.69
CA ALA A 24 -7.30 26.45 0.59
C ALA A 24 -6.75 27.40 -0.47
N THR A 25 -6.17 26.87 -1.53
CA THR A 25 -6.21 27.53 -2.84
C THR A 25 -7.14 26.69 -3.68
N GLY A 26 -8.33 27.24 -3.92
CA GLY A 26 -9.40 26.58 -4.65
C GLY A 26 -8.90 26.02 -5.98
N LEU A 27 -9.20 24.75 -6.21
CA LEU A 27 -9.07 24.15 -7.52
C LEU A 27 -10.48 24.04 -8.09
N ASP A 28 -10.71 24.86 -9.11
CA ASP A 28 -11.90 24.90 -9.96
C ASP A 28 -12.29 23.48 -10.44
N PRO A 29 -13.59 23.12 -10.53
CA PRO A 29 -14.00 21.77 -10.89
C PRO A 29 -13.84 21.42 -12.39
N LEU A 30 -13.21 22.27 -13.20
CA LEU A 30 -13.22 22.17 -14.66
C LEU A 30 -11.84 22.34 -15.32
N ARG A 31 -10.81 21.68 -14.79
CA ARG A 31 -9.55 21.46 -15.52
C ARG A 31 -9.28 19.97 -15.68
N SER A 32 -10.07 19.35 -16.55
CA SER A 32 -9.82 18.04 -17.14
C SER A 32 -8.48 18.06 -17.90
N ASN A 33 -7.35 17.82 -17.20
CA ASN A 33 -6.10 17.22 -17.71
C ASN A 33 -4.86 17.43 -16.81
N GLU A 34 -4.95 17.95 -15.59
CA GLU A 34 -3.79 17.89 -14.69
C GLU A 34 -3.69 16.49 -14.09
N ILE A 35 -2.57 15.80 -14.36
CA ILE A 35 -2.17 14.61 -13.62
C ILE A 35 -2.02 15.07 -12.16
N VAL A 36 -3.07 14.87 -11.36
CA VAL A 36 -3.02 15.12 -9.92
C VAL A 36 -2.01 14.13 -9.38
N PHE A 37 -0.78 14.58 -9.18
CA PHE A 37 0.21 13.83 -8.43
C PHE A 37 -0.28 13.83 -6.99
N THR A 38 -1.16 12.89 -6.64
CA THR A 38 -1.55 12.70 -5.25
C THR A 38 -0.29 12.30 -4.49
N ALA A 39 -0.09 12.94 -3.33
CA ALA A 39 1.03 12.59 -2.46
C ALA A 39 0.85 11.14 -1.97
N ALA A 40 1.96 10.42 -1.82
CA ALA A 40 1.93 9.07 -1.28
C ALA A 40 1.34 9.07 0.15
N CYS A 41 0.41 8.16 0.44
CA CYS A 41 -0.19 8.04 1.78
C CYS A 41 0.82 7.67 2.87
N ASN A 42 1.91 6.97 2.52
CA ASN A 42 2.99 6.59 3.43
C ASN A 42 4.37 7.06 2.91
N PRO A 43 4.70 8.37 3.05
CA PRO A 43 5.93 8.94 2.47
C PRO A 43 7.22 8.27 2.96
N ALA A 44 7.25 7.74 4.18
CA ALA A 44 8.40 7.04 4.76
C ALA A 44 8.82 5.78 3.97
N TYR A 45 7.94 5.24 3.13
CA TYR A 45 8.14 4.04 2.33
C TYR A 45 8.21 4.32 0.81
N THR A 46 8.41 5.59 0.42
CA THR A 46 8.60 5.98 -0.99
C THR A 46 9.83 5.32 -1.59
N GLU A 47 10.91 5.22 -0.80
CA GLU A 47 12.17 4.60 -1.22
C GLU A 47 12.09 3.07 -1.18
N ILE A 48 12.54 2.41 -2.26
CA ILE A 48 12.63 0.94 -2.36
C ILE A 48 13.37 0.31 -1.17
N PRO A 49 14.56 0.82 -0.74
CA PRO A 49 15.27 0.24 0.40
C PRO A 49 14.48 0.28 1.71
N LYS A 50 13.66 1.33 1.93
CA LYS A 50 12.80 1.43 3.12
C LYS A 50 11.71 0.37 3.12
N ARG A 51 11.09 0.12 1.96
CA ARG A 51 10.12 -0.98 1.80
C ARG A 51 10.79 -2.32 2.04
N HIS A 52 11.92 -2.58 1.40
CA HIS A 52 12.64 -3.84 1.56
C HIS A 52 13.05 -4.09 3.03
N ALA A 53 13.53 -3.06 3.75
CA ALA A 53 13.90 -3.16 5.16
C ALA A 53 12.71 -3.52 6.08
N SER A 54 11.47 -3.23 5.70
CA SER A 54 10.29 -3.57 6.50
C SER A 54 10.02 -5.07 6.59
N PHE A 55 10.52 -5.87 5.65
CA PHE A 55 10.27 -7.31 5.56
C PHE A 55 11.18 -8.17 6.47
N GLY A 56 11.85 -7.57 7.47
CA GLY A 56 12.79 -8.29 8.34
C GLY A 56 12.21 -9.49 9.10
N LEU A 57 10.89 -9.50 9.34
CA LEU A 57 10.16 -10.60 9.99
C LEU A 57 9.13 -11.26 9.06
N TRP A 58 9.28 -11.11 7.74
CA TRP A 58 8.36 -11.72 6.78
C TRP A 58 8.51 -13.24 6.79
N PRO A 59 7.42 -14.01 7.01
CA PRO A 59 7.48 -15.46 7.00
C PRO A 59 7.70 -15.95 5.57
N ALA A 60 8.92 -16.34 5.21
CA ALA A 60 9.29 -16.62 3.83
C ALA A 60 8.64 -17.88 3.21
N GLU A 61 7.89 -18.68 3.97
CA GLU A 61 7.38 -19.96 3.49
C GLU A 61 6.04 -19.83 2.74
N ASN A 62 6.00 -20.32 1.50
CA ASN A 62 4.82 -20.37 0.63
C ASN A 62 4.14 -19.01 0.36
N LEU A 63 4.89 -17.90 0.38
CA LEU A 63 4.42 -16.56 0.08
C LEU A 63 5.14 -15.97 -1.16
N PRO A 64 4.61 -14.90 -1.77
CA PRO A 64 5.30 -14.16 -2.82
C PRO A 64 6.66 -13.65 -2.35
N SER A 65 7.56 -13.45 -3.31
CA SER A 65 8.88 -12.91 -3.01
C SER A 65 8.79 -11.48 -2.46
N VAL A 66 9.68 -11.15 -1.52
CA VAL A 66 9.80 -9.79 -0.97
C VAL A 66 10.08 -8.78 -2.08
N ASP A 67 10.90 -9.14 -3.07
CA ASP A 67 11.22 -8.29 -4.21
C ASP A 67 9.97 -7.94 -5.03
N ASP A 68 9.10 -8.91 -5.31
CA ASP A 68 7.87 -8.67 -6.08
C ASP A 68 6.87 -7.82 -5.29
N LEU A 69 6.75 -8.04 -3.99
CA LEU A 69 5.93 -7.20 -3.10
C LEU A 69 6.44 -5.75 -3.09
N VAL A 70 7.75 -5.55 -2.92
CA VAL A 70 8.38 -4.22 -2.89
C VAL A 70 8.24 -3.50 -4.24
N ARG A 71 8.38 -4.21 -5.36
CA ARG A 71 8.18 -3.68 -6.72
C ARG A 71 6.73 -3.31 -6.99
N ALA A 72 5.77 -4.05 -6.44
CA ALA A 72 4.35 -3.71 -6.47
C ALA A 72 3.98 -2.53 -5.56
N GLY A 73 4.93 -1.97 -4.79
CA GLY A 73 4.72 -0.80 -3.93
C GLY A 73 4.38 -1.15 -2.49
N PHE A 74 4.48 -2.41 -2.10
CA PHE A 74 4.14 -2.85 -0.75
C PHE A 74 5.31 -2.74 0.25
N PHE A 75 4.99 -2.40 1.49
CA PHE A 75 5.82 -2.60 2.66
C PHE A 75 5.11 -3.53 3.65
N TYR A 76 5.85 -4.24 4.48
CA TYR A 76 5.31 -5.13 5.50
C TYR A 76 4.90 -4.34 6.74
N THR A 77 3.72 -4.62 7.29
CA THR A 77 3.20 -3.96 8.49
C THR A 77 3.77 -4.54 9.79
N GLY A 78 4.55 -5.62 9.71
CA GLY A 78 5.02 -6.37 10.89
C GLY A 78 4.01 -7.38 11.43
N THR A 79 2.80 -7.46 10.85
CA THR A 79 1.72 -8.33 11.33
C THR A 79 1.35 -9.41 10.30
N LYS A 80 1.51 -10.68 10.70
CA LYS A 80 1.12 -11.87 9.91
C LYS A 80 1.72 -11.84 8.49
N THR A 81 0.87 -11.65 7.48
CA THR A 81 1.22 -11.54 6.06
C THR A 81 0.62 -10.27 5.45
N ILE A 82 0.32 -9.27 6.29
CA ILE A 82 -0.32 -8.03 5.86
C ILE A 82 0.74 -7.11 5.27
N VAL A 83 0.51 -6.67 4.05
CA VAL A 83 1.34 -5.65 3.40
C VAL A 83 0.49 -4.46 2.98
N THR A 84 1.06 -3.26 2.99
CA THR A 84 0.36 -2.02 2.68
C THR A 84 1.08 -1.26 1.57
N CYS A 85 0.33 -0.73 0.60
CA CYS A 85 0.91 0.07 -0.45
C CYS A 85 1.34 1.43 0.09
N PHE A 86 2.57 1.86 -0.22
CA PHE A 86 3.04 3.16 0.23
C PHE A 86 2.26 4.33 -0.39
N TYR A 87 1.69 4.15 -1.58
CA TYR A 87 1.05 5.21 -2.35
C TYR A 87 -0.44 5.32 -2.03
N CYS A 88 -1.22 4.25 -2.22
CA CYS A 88 -2.68 4.27 -2.08
C CYS A 88 -3.19 3.86 -0.68
N ASN A 89 -2.30 3.43 0.22
CA ASN A 89 -2.64 2.87 1.53
C ASN A 89 -3.48 1.57 1.50
N GLY A 90 -3.65 0.94 0.34
CA GLY A 90 -4.36 -0.33 0.21
C GLY A 90 -3.59 -1.47 0.88
N SER A 91 -4.26 -2.22 1.74
CA SER A 91 -3.67 -3.31 2.52
C SER A 91 -4.23 -4.67 2.09
N LEU A 92 -3.34 -5.63 1.82
CA LEU A 92 -3.67 -6.99 1.39
C LEU A 92 -3.08 -8.04 2.34
N GLN A 93 -3.83 -9.12 2.52
CA GLN A 93 -3.46 -10.26 3.36
C GLN A 93 -3.81 -11.59 2.67
N ASN A 94 -3.32 -12.69 3.25
CA ASN A 94 -3.67 -14.06 2.91
C ASN A 94 -3.12 -14.47 1.53
N TRP A 95 -1.91 -14.00 1.27
CA TRP A 95 -1.11 -14.32 0.11
C TRP A 95 -0.84 -15.82 0.03
N GLY A 96 -1.01 -16.37 -1.17
CA GLY A 96 -0.54 -17.68 -1.57
C GLY A 96 0.72 -17.61 -2.44
N PRO A 97 1.39 -18.75 -2.66
CA PRO A 97 2.66 -18.79 -3.38
C PRO A 97 2.55 -18.46 -4.87
N ASN A 98 1.33 -18.49 -5.43
CA ASN A 98 1.07 -18.21 -6.84
C ASN A 98 0.40 -16.84 -7.06
N ASP A 99 0.18 -16.06 -5.99
CA ASP A 99 -0.39 -14.72 -6.12
C ASP A 99 0.67 -13.77 -6.69
N ASN A 100 0.28 -12.92 -7.64
CA ASN A 100 1.16 -11.91 -8.21
C ASN A 100 0.88 -10.55 -7.56
N PRO A 101 1.82 -9.98 -6.78
CA PRO A 101 1.59 -8.73 -6.06
C PRO A 101 1.11 -7.57 -6.92
N MET A 102 1.63 -7.42 -8.14
CA MET A 102 1.24 -6.33 -9.04
C MET A 102 -0.19 -6.51 -9.53
N ILE A 103 -0.57 -7.73 -9.91
CA ILE A 103 -1.93 -8.04 -10.39
C ILE A 103 -2.93 -7.89 -9.26
N GLU A 104 -2.63 -8.41 -8.07
CA GLU A 104 -3.53 -8.27 -6.91
C GLU A 104 -3.68 -6.80 -6.51
N HIS A 105 -2.59 -6.02 -6.50
CA HIS A 105 -2.66 -4.60 -6.22
C HIS A 105 -3.59 -3.87 -7.20
N ALA A 106 -3.37 -4.03 -8.51
CA ALA A 106 -4.20 -3.40 -9.54
C ALA A 106 -5.65 -3.89 -9.54
N ARG A 107 -5.89 -5.15 -9.15
CA ARG A 107 -7.25 -5.72 -9.04
C ARG A 107 -8.06 -5.08 -7.92
N TRP A 108 -7.44 -4.85 -6.77
CA TRP A 108 -8.15 -4.40 -5.57
C TRP A 108 -8.10 -2.87 -5.37
N PHE A 109 -7.07 -2.20 -5.88
CA PHE A 109 -6.85 -0.75 -5.76
C PHE A 109 -6.33 -0.15 -7.09
N PRO A 110 -7.21 0.05 -8.09
CA PRO A 110 -6.86 0.59 -9.40
C PRO A 110 -6.55 2.10 -9.41
#